data_AF-L8XY00-F1
#
_entry.id   AF-L8XY00-F1
#
_cell.length_a   1.000
_cell.length_b   1.000
_cell.length_c   1.000
_cell.angle_alpha   90.00
_cell.angle_beta   90.00
_cell.angle_gamma   90.00
#
_symmetry.space_group_name_H-M   'P 1'
#
loop_
_entity.id
_entity.type
_entity.pdbx_description
1 polymer ?
#
loop_
_entity_poly.entity_id
_entity_poly.type
_entity_poly.pdbx_seq_one_letter_code
_entity_poly.pdbx_strand_id
1 'polypeptide(L)' 'MDKQNAIRIVDTLEQRIAVLDDPRVSGKALKGNLGDLWRYRIGDYRVLCDIQDGELIILAALIGHRKDIYD' A
#
# COMPACT_ATOMS: atom_id res chain seq x y z
N MET A 1 -7.94 -12.38 5.17
CA MET A 1 -7.60 -12.26 3.74
C MET A 1 -7.58 -13.65 3.14
N ASP A 2 -8.24 -13.87 2.01
CA ASP A 2 -8.11 -15.14 1.29
C ASP A 2 -6.81 -15.20 0.46
N LYS A 3 -6.44 -16.41 0.03
CA LYS A 3 -5.21 -16.66 -0.72
C LYS A 3 -5.14 -15.88 -2.04
N GLN A 4 -6.27 -15.70 -2.72
CA GLN A 4 -6.31 -15.04 -4.02
C GLN A 4 -6.03 -13.54 -3.89
N ASN A 5 -6.58 -12.90 -2.86
CA ASN A 5 -6.30 -11.52 -2.53
C ASN A 5 -4.86 -11.31 -2.06
N ALA A 6 -4.29 -12.25 -1.30
CA ALA A 6 -2.88 -12.20 -0.91
C ALA A 6 -1.95 -12.20 -2.13
N ILE A 7 -2.18 -13.14 -3.06
CA ILE A 7 -1.44 -13.23 -4.33
C ILE A 7 -1.59 -11.92 -5.12
N ARG A 8 -2.83 -11.43 -5.27
CA ARG A 8 -3.10 -10.18 -5.99
C ARG A 8 -2.37 -8.98 -5.39
N ILE A 9 -2.26 -8.91 -4.07
CA ILE A 9 -1.53 -7.83 -3.37
C ILE A 9 -0.05 -7.93 -3.72
N VAL A 10 0.57 -9.10 -3.52
CA VAL A 10 1.99 -9.31 -3.80
C VAL A 10 2.30 -9.02 -5.27
N ASP A 11 1.56 -9.63 -6.21
CA ASP A 11 1.75 -9.42 -7.65
C ASP A 11 1.63 -7.94 -8.04
N THR A 12 0.68 -7.22 -7.45
CA THR A 12 0.52 -5.79 -7.74
C THR A 12 1.72 -4.99 -7.24
N LEU A 13 2.21 -5.28 -6.03
CA LEU A 13 3.34 -4.58 -5.45
C LEU A 13 4.62 -4.85 -6.26
N GLU A 14 4.90 -6.11 -6.58
CA GLU A 14 6.09 -6.50 -7.32
C GLU A 14 6.05 -6.04 -8.79
N GLN A 15 4.95 -6.28 -9.50
CA GLN A 15 4.90 -6.11 -10.95
C GLN A 15 4.46 -4.72 -11.39
N ARG A 16 3.89 -3.90 -10.50
CA ARG A 16 3.37 -2.58 -10.86
C ARG A 16 3.90 -1.43 -10.01
N ILE A 17 4.26 -1.67 -8.76
CA ILE A 17 4.70 -0.60 -7.85
C ILE A 17 6.22 -0.57 -7.76
N ALA A 18 6.87 -1.71 -7.51
CA ALA A 18 8.32 -1.82 -7.37
C ALA A 18 9.10 -1.56 -8.67
N VAL A 19 8.45 -1.69 -9.83
CA VAL A 19 9.06 -1.42 -11.15
C VAL A 19 9.01 0.06 -11.56
N LEU A 20 8.35 0.92 -10.77
CA LEU A 20 8.27 2.34 -11.06
C LEU A 20 9.57 3.04 -10.68
N ASP A 21 9.99 4.02 -11.48
CA ASP A 21 11.14 4.88 -11.14
C ASP A 21 10.94 5.59 -9.79
N ASP A 22 9.69 5.96 -9.48
CA ASP A 22 9.29 6.42 -8.16
C ASP A 22 7.98 5.72 -7.73
N PRO A 23 8.03 4.74 -6.81
CA PRO A 23 6.86 4.06 -6.29
C PRO A 23 5.83 5.01 -5.65
N ARG A 24 6.23 6.22 -5.24
CA ARG A 24 5.36 7.18 -4.57
C ARG A 24 4.26 7.73 -5.46
N VAL A 25 4.45 7.71 -6.79
CA VAL A 25 3.52 8.30 -7.77
C VAL A 25 2.19 7.57 -7.87
N SER A 26 2.15 6.28 -7.51
CA SER A 26 0.96 5.43 -7.61
C SER A 26 0.23 5.26 -6.27
N GLY A 27 0.82 5.74 -5.17
CA GLY A 27 0.24 5.69 -3.83
C GLY A 27 -0.18 7.06 -3.31
N LYS A 28 -0.60 7.11 -2.04
CA LYS A 28 -0.86 8.35 -1.32
C LYS A 28 -0.11 8.34 0.00
N ALA A 29 0.64 9.39 0.28
CA ALA A 29 1.17 9.65 1.61
C ALA A 29 0.01 9.73 2.63
N LEU A 30 0.24 9.17 3.82
CA LEU A 30 -0.65 9.43 4.95
C LEU A 30 -0.49 10.87 5.46
N LYS A 31 -1.47 11.35 6.22
CA LYS A 31 -1.46 12.71 6.77
C LYS A 31 -0.92 12.70 8.20
N GLY A 32 -0.41 13.85 8.66
CA GLY A 32 0.06 14.05 10.03
C GLY A 32 1.41 13.38 10.28
N ASN A 33 1.63 12.89 11.50
CA ASN A 33 2.90 12.27 11.92
C ASN A 33 3.24 10.95 11.21
N LEU A 34 2.39 10.50 10.28
CA LEU A 34 2.62 9.32 9.44
C LEU A 34 2.99 9.69 8.01
N GLY A 35 3.38 10.94 7.75
CA GLY A 35 3.65 11.50 6.41
C GLY A 35 4.67 10.72 5.58
N ASP A 36 5.53 9.95 6.24
CA ASP A 36 6.56 9.13 5.58
C ASP A 36 6.00 7.79 5.06
N LEU A 37 4.78 7.42 5.47
CA LEU A 37 4.15 6.17 5.06
C LEU A 37 3.26 6.36 3.83
N TRP A 38 3.36 5.41 2.91
CA TRP A 38 2.57 5.36 1.68
C TRP A 38 1.46 4.33 1.76
N ARG A 39 0.31 4.67 1.19
CA ARG A 39 -0.84 3.79 1.09
C ARG A 39 -1.19 3.49 -0.36
N TYR A 40 -1.26 2.20 -0.68
CA TYR A 40 -1.74 1.69 -1.97
C TYR A 40 -3.12 1.05 -1.81
N ARG A 41 -4.01 1.27 -2.78
CA ARG A 41 -5.32 0.60 -2.82
C ARG A 41 -5.27 -0.52 -3.85
N ILE A 42 -5.47 -1.76 -3.40
CA ILE A 42 -5.48 -2.95 -4.24
C ILE A 42 -6.81 -3.66 -4.01
N GLY A 43 -7.78 -3.40 -4.90
CA GLY A 43 -9.17 -3.81 -4.68
C GLY A 43 -9.77 -3.17 -3.42
N ASP A 44 -10.20 -4.00 -2.48
CA ASP A 44 -10.78 -3.61 -1.20
C ASP A 44 -9.73 -3.45 -0.08
N TYR A 45 -8.47 -3.76 -0.38
CA TYR A 45 -7.36 -3.68 0.55
C TYR A 45 -6.62 -2.35 0.42
N ARG A 46 -6.16 -1.85 1.57
CA ARG A 46 -5.22 -0.75 1.71
C ARG A 46 -3.93 -1.33 2.26
N VAL A 47 -2.87 -1.28 1.46
CA VAL A 47 -1.53 -1.70 1.87
C VAL A 47 -0.77 -0.47 2.34
N LEU A 48 -0.24 -0.53 3.55
CA LEU A 48 0.62 0.48 4.13
C LEU A 48 2.06 0.05 3.91
N CYS A 49 2.83 0.92 3.27
CA CYS A 49 4.24 0.71 3.00
C CYS A 49 5.07 1.87 3.54
N ASP A 50 6.31 1.56 3.87
CA ASP A 50 7.38 2.53 4.03
C ASP A 50 8.29 2.45 2.79
N ILE A 51 8.76 3.60 2.30
CA ILE A 51 9.62 3.68 1.12
C ILE A 51 10.94 4.29 1.55
N GLN A 52 11.90 3.41 1.88
CA GLN A 52 13.21 3.78 2.41
C GLN A 52 14.27 3.47 1.36
N ASP A 53 15.06 4.47 0.96
CA ASP A 53 16.24 4.29 0.09
C ASP A 53 16.01 3.45 -1.18
N GLY A 54 14.80 3.51 -1.75
CA GLY A 54 14.41 2.75 -2.95
C GLY A 54 13.82 1.37 -2.67
N GLU A 55 13.77 0.94 -1.41
CA GLU A 55 13.10 -0.27 -0.97
C GLU A 55 11.64 0.00 -0.57
N LEU A 56 10.73 -0.87 -1.02
CA LEU A 56 9.32 -0.85 -0.64
C LEU A 56 9.07 -1.85 0.48
N ILE A 57 8.96 -1.35 1.72
CA ILE A 57 8.75 -2.19 2.91
C ILE A 57 7.25 -2.24 3.21
N ILE A 58 6.67 -3.45 3.18
CA ILE A 58 5.24 -3.63 3.51
C ILE A 58 5.08 -3.72 5.03
N LEU A 59 4.37 -2.76 5.63
CA LEU A 59 4.11 -2.74 7.07
C LEU A 59 2.79 -3.45 7.42
N ALA A 60 1.74 -3.26 6.62
CA ALA A 60 0.44 -3.88 6.87
C ALA A 60 -0.43 -3.96 5.60
N ALA A 61 -1.29 -4.99 5.53
CA ALA A 61 -2.37 -5.09 4.56
C ALA A 61 -3.73 -5.09 5.28
N LEU A 62 -4.48 -4.00 5.15
CA LEU A 62 -5.73 -3.77 5.86
C LEU A 62 -6.92 -3.87 4.91
N ILE A 63 -8.01 -4.48 5.35
CA ILE A 63 -9.31 -4.42 4.67
C ILE A 63 -10.01 -3.15 5.17
N GLY A 64 -10.59 -2.35 4.28
CA GLY A 64 -11.30 -1.15 4.71
C GLY A 64 -12.63 -0.95 4.02
N HIS A 65 -13.74 -1.13 4.75
CA HIS A 65 -14.99 -0.46 4.42
C HIS A 65 -14.75 1.06 4.50
N ARG A 66 -15.32 1.84 3.57
CA ARG A 66 -15.17 3.32 3.53
C ARG A 66 -15.62 4.02 4.83
N LYS A 67 -16.26 3.31 5.75
CA LYS A 67 -16.82 3.81 7.01
C LYS A 67 -15.88 3.74 8.23
N ASP A 68 -14.87 2.87 8.24
CA ASP A 68 -14.07 2.61 9.46
C ASP A 68 -12.66 3.25 9.44
N ILE A 69 -12.38 4.16 8.49
CA ILE A 69 -11.04 4.77 8.34
C ILE A 69 -11.08 6.29 8.57
N TYR A 70 -12.25 6.87 8.85
CA TYR A 70 -12.40 8.30 9.14
C TYR A 70 -13.14 8.59 10.46
N ASP A 71 -13.44 7.57 11.27
CA ASP A 71 -13.95 7.75 12.64
C ASP A 71 -12.85 7.43 13.66
#